data_AF-T1EKB5-F1
#
_entry.id   AF-T1EKB5-F1
#
_cell.length_a   1.000
_cell.length_b   1.000
_cell.length_c   1.000
_cell.angle_alpha   90.00
_cell.angle_beta   90.00
_cell.angle_gamma   90.00
#
_symmetry.space_group_name_H-M   'P 1'
#
loop_
_entity.id
_entity.type
_entity.pdbx_description
1 polymer ?
#
loop_
_entity_poly.entity_id
_entity_poly.type
_entity_poly.pdbx_seq_one_letter_code
_entity_poly.pdbx_strand_id
1 'polypeptide(L)' 'FLLDWLCPLGMHQYIDSFFDNGYDEMSVCRLIGETDLDAIGVVDSSHRVKILESV' A
#
# COMPACT_ATOMS: atom_id res chain seq x y z
N PHE A 1 -9.83 5.87 -3.88
CA PHE A 1 -9.41 4.51 -4.27
C PHE A 1 -8.51 3.90 -3.21
N LEU A 2 -7.33 4.48 -2.91
CA LEU A 2 -6.50 4.04 -1.78
C LEU A 2 -7.21 4.12 -0.42
N LEU A 3 -7.95 5.19 -0.13
CA LEU A 3 -8.77 5.31 1.10
C LEU A 3 -9.75 4.13 1.26
N ASP A 4 -10.42 3.75 0.19
CA ASP A 4 -11.43 2.68 0.20
C ASP A 4 -10.80 1.30 0.43
N TRP A 5 -9.54 1.15 0.05
CA TRP A 5 -8.76 -0.08 0.17
C TRP A 5 -7.97 -0.18 1.49
N LEU A 6 -7.20 0.86 1.83
CA LEU A 6 -6.34 0.89 3.02
C LEU A 6 -7.10 1.19 4.32
N CYS A 7 -8.22 1.92 4.27
CA CYS A 7 -9.01 2.21 5.47
C CYS A 7 -9.60 0.95 6.15
N PRO A 8 -10.26 0.01 5.44
CA PRO A 8 -10.73 -1.24 6.05
C PRO A 8 -9.60 -2.17 6.51
N LEU A 9 -8.40 -2.03 5.92
CA LEU A 9 -7.20 -2.74 6.38
C LEU A 9 -6.56 -2.10 7.63
N GLY A 10 -7.03 -0.93 8.06
CA GLY A 10 -6.45 -0.16 9.17
C GLY A 10 -5.14 0.54 8.79
N MET A 11 -4.90 0.74 7.50
CA MET A 11 -3.63 1.19 6.91
C MET A 11 -3.70 2.57 6.27
N HIS A 12 -4.70 3.37 6.66
CA HIS A 12 -4.92 4.70 6.11
C HIS A 12 -3.71 5.65 6.26
N GLN A 13 -2.85 5.40 7.25
CA GLN A 13 -1.60 6.15 7.44
C GLN A 13 -0.61 6.05 6.27
N TYR A 14 -0.68 4.98 5.47
CA TYR A 14 0.20 4.80 4.32
C TYR A 14 -0.36 5.43 3.05
N ILE A 15 -1.60 5.96 3.06
CA ILE A 15 -2.24 6.52 1.86
C ILE A 15 -1.39 7.63 1.25
N ASP A 16 -0.92 8.57 2.07
CA ASP A 16 -0.08 9.67 1.60
C ASP A 16 1.24 9.15 1.02
N SER A 17 1.87 8.17 1.68
CA SER A 17 3.10 7.54 1.19
C SER A 17 2.90 6.80 -0.14
N PHE A 18 1.79 6.09 -0.31
CA PHE A 18 1.45 5.46 -1.59
C PHE A 18 1.25 6.51 -2.68
N PHE A 19 0.55 7.60 -2.37
CA PHE A 19 0.31 8.69 -3.32
C PHE A 19 1.60 9.39 -3.75
N ASP A 20 2.48 9.70 -2.79
CA ASP A 20 3.79 10.32 -3.04
C ASP A 20 4.72 9.43 -3.87
N ASN A 21 4.57 8.10 -3.76
CA ASN A 21 5.31 7.12 -4.57
C ASN A 21 4.67 6.81 -5.94
N GLY A 22 3.57 7.48 -6.30
CA GLY A 22 2.88 7.27 -7.58
C GLY A 22 1.97 6.04 -7.64
N TYR A 23 1.54 5.53 -6.48
CA TYR A 23 0.57 4.44 -6.33
C TYR A 23 -0.85 4.97 -6.14
N ASP A 24 -1.27 5.97 -6.92
CA ASP A 24 -2.59 6.59 -6.82
C ASP A 24 -3.71 5.78 -7.52
N GLU A 25 -3.32 4.86 -8.42
CA GLU A 25 -4.23 3.99 -9.16
C GLU A 25 -4.14 2.51 -8.73
N MET A 26 -5.28 1.81 -8.71
CA MET A 26 -5.33 0.37 -8.41
C MET A 26 -4.55 -0.48 -9.42
N SER A 27 -4.43 -0.03 -10.66
CA SER A 27 -3.62 -0.69 -11.71
C SER A 27 -2.15 -0.78 -11.31
N VAL A 28 -1.63 0.28 -10.67
CA VAL A 28 -0.25 0.35 -10.17
C VAL A 28 -0.14 -0.37 -8.84
N CYS A 29 -1.14 -0.27 -7.95
CA CYS A 29 -1.17 -1.02 -6.70
C CYS A 29 -1.13 -2.54 -6.91
N ARG A 30 -1.71 -3.06 -8.00
CA ARG A 30 -1.59 -4.49 -8.36
C ARG A 30 -0.17 -4.92 -8.71
N LEU A 31 0.70 -3.99 -9.05
CA LEU A 31 2.11 -4.24 -9.35
C LEU A 31 3.01 -4.06 -8.13
N ILE A 32 2.44 -3.69 -6.98
CA ILE A 32 3.21 -3.43 -5.78
C ILE A 32 3.86 -4.72 -5.25
N GLY A 33 5.16 -4.67 -4.98
CA GLY A 33 5.90 -5.77 -4.36
C GLY A 33 6.42 -5.42 -2.97
N GLU A 34 7.12 -6.37 -2.36
CA GLU A 34 7.79 -6.14 -1.07
C GLU A 34 8.82 -5.00 -1.14
N THR A 35 9.48 -4.84 -2.29
CA THR A 35 10.46 -3.77 -2.54
C THR A 35 9.80 -2.40 -2.61
N ASP A 36 8.60 -2.31 -3.20
CA ASP A 36 7.86 -1.05 -3.30
C ASP A 36 7.30 -0.64 -1.94
N LEU A 37 6.82 -1.60 -1.17
CA LEU A 37 6.40 -1.39 0.20
C LEU A 37 7.56 -0.90 1.07
N ASP A 38 8.78 -1.36 0.81
CA ASP A 38 9.99 -0.81 1.43
C ASP A 38 10.22 0.66 1.06
N ALA A 39 10.10 1.00 -0.23
CA ALA A 39 10.25 2.37 -0.73
C ALA A 39 9.19 3.33 -0.17
N ILE A 40 7.95 2.86 -0.01
CA ILE A 40 6.84 3.60 0.61
C ILE A 40 7.06 3.79 2.12
N GLY A 41 7.91 2.96 2.75
CA GLY A 41 8.17 2.99 4.18
C GLY A 41 7.30 2.04 5.02
N VAL A 42 6.62 1.09 4.37
CA VAL A 42 5.95 -0.02 5.03
C VAL A 42 6.99 -1.07 5.40
N VAL A 43 7.67 -0.91 6.53
CA VAL A 43 8.71 -1.85 7.00
C VAL A 43 8.17 -3.07 7.76
N ASP A 44 6.93 -2.98 8.24
CA ASP A 44 6.31 -4.05 9.03
C ASP A 44 5.88 -5.22 8.14
N SER A 45 6.39 -6.42 8.41
CA SER A 45 6.10 -7.63 7.62
C SER A 45 4.63 -8.02 7.65
N SER A 46 3.94 -7.80 8.78
CA SER A 46 2.50 -8.09 8.89
C SER A 46 1.67 -7.11 8.07
N HIS A 47 2.07 -5.84 8.02
CA HIS A 47 1.45 -4.85 7.15
C HIS A 47 1.70 -5.20 5.67
N ARG A 48 2.94 -5.56 5.31
CA ARG A 48 3.27 -5.96 3.94
C ARG A 48 2.39 -7.09 3.44
N VAL A 49 2.29 -8.16 4.23
CA VAL A 49 1.46 -9.33 3.87
C VAL A 49 -0.01 -8.93 3.71
N LYS A 50 -0.58 -8.16 4.65
CA LYS A 50 -1.98 -7.72 4.55
C LYS A 50 -2.27 -6.89 3.29
N ILE A 51 -1.35 -5.99 2.93
CA ILE A 51 -1.47 -5.18 1.73
C ILE A 51 -1.37 -6.07 0.49
N LEU A 52 -0.34 -6.93 0.41
CA LEU A 52 -0.12 -7.84 -0.72
C LEU A 52 -1.24 -8.87 -0.90
N GLU A 53 -1.85 -9.36 0.17
CA GLU A 53 -3.01 -10.28 0.10
C GLU A 53 -4.30 -9.60 -0.34
N SER A 54 -4.35 -8.26 -0.28
CA SER A 54 -5.55 -7.49 -0.57
C SER A 54 -5.59 -6.88 -1.98
N VAL A 55 -4.48 -6.95 -2.73
CA VAL A 55 -4.37 -6.45 -4.12
C VAL A 55 -4.60 -7.52 -5.19
#